data_AF-V5GCJ8-F1
#
_entry.id   AF-V5GCJ8-F1
#
_cell.length_a   1.000
_cell.length_b   1.000
_cell.length_c   1.000
_cell.angle_alpha   90.00
_cell.angle_beta   90.00
_cell.angle_gamma   90.00
#
_symmetry.space_group_name_H-M   'P 1'
#
loop_
_entity.id
_entity.type
_entity.pdbx_description
1 polymer ?
#
loop_
_entity_poly.entity_id
_entity_poly.type
_entity_poly.pdbx_seq_one_letter_code
_entity_poly.pdbx_strand_id
1 'polypeptide(L)'
;MIPPCDPAILEDNPQFKKLYQHLTAELLNPDGSTRANDTDPARKAVQNELRELQIRNAKRQIKKRALERIALDLRSILPDELRDLVALIALYLQSPIRPEEFTRDIREGEDMLSLLSPDFETFHYNAESIARALSKLFCSNLDTLRAIAEAGSETSQQVPVSSHIPSIANQSRLRARPRQSSARMTPQVTVSSQVSARMAALRALQLAELPAARRKMAATAAAVFAVRGEIMERTVELLERTKHGALARASKAKAEHLAAVAEAVEGKVRVMKLETLSAIYTPDALAALTNYRDHLRDSRRRLEEKQKSITKELESYEGPGSAQENAGAGTMAEIARRYGALLKEMEAVKMEVKRLGG
;
A
#
# COMPACT_ATOMS: atom_id res chain seq x y z
N MET A 1 -43.28 18.46 3.40
CA MET A 1 -43.27 17.30 2.49
C MET A 1 -43.66 16.06 3.25
N ILE A 2 -44.87 15.54 3.01
CA ILE A 2 -45.28 14.23 3.53
C ILE A 2 -44.42 13.18 2.80
N PRO A 3 -43.66 12.33 3.51
CA PRO A 3 -42.83 11.32 2.86
C PRO A 3 -43.72 10.34 2.07
N PRO A 4 -43.36 9.98 0.83
CA PRO A 4 -44.15 9.02 0.05
C PRO A 4 -44.14 7.66 0.76
N CYS A 5 -45.32 7.14 1.08
CA CYS A 5 -45.47 5.79 1.65
C CYS A 5 -45.20 4.71 0.59
N ASP A 6 -44.56 3.63 1.03
CA ASP A 6 -44.28 2.45 0.21
C ASP A 6 -45.61 1.80 -0.25
N PRO A 7 -45.81 1.57 -1.56
CA PRO A 7 -47.05 0.96 -2.07
C PRO A 7 -47.37 -0.40 -1.43
N ALA A 8 -46.37 -1.17 -1.00
CA ALA A 8 -46.60 -2.47 -0.33
C ALA A 8 -47.40 -2.33 0.97
N ILE A 9 -47.09 -1.31 1.79
CA ILE A 9 -47.76 -1.06 3.08
C ILE A 9 -49.20 -0.57 2.86
N LEU A 10 -49.46 0.12 1.74
CA LEU A 10 -50.80 0.56 1.37
C LEU A 10 -51.67 -0.60 0.84
N GLU A 11 -51.07 -1.65 0.29
CA GLU A 11 -51.80 -2.85 -0.13
C GLU A 11 -52.09 -3.80 1.03
N ASP A 12 -51.13 -3.96 1.96
CA ASP A 12 -51.27 -4.83 3.13
C ASP A 12 -52.29 -4.32 4.17
N ASN A 13 -52.51 -2.99 4.24
CA ASN A 13 -53.46 -2.39 5.17
C ASN A 13 -54.47 -1.45 4.48
N PRO A 14 -55.66 -1.97 4.07
CA PRO A 14 -56.64 -1.18 3.34
C PRO A 14 -57.30 -0.08 4.20
N GLN A 15 -57.32 -0.22 5.53
CA GLN A 15 -57.82 0.83 6.43
C GLN A 15 -56.83 2.00 6.50
N PHE A 16 -55.54 1.70 6.59
CA PHE A 16 -54.48 2.70 6.53
C PHE A 16 -54.44 3.41 5.18
N LYS A 17 -54.65 2.68 4.07
CA LYS A 17 -54.77 3.28 2.72
C LYS A 17 -55.89 4.31 2.65
N LYS A 18 -57.08 4.01 3.17
CA LYS A 18 -58.21 4.95 3.21
C LYS A 18 -57.90 6.17 4.07
N LEU A 19 -57.29 5.98 5.24
CA LEU A 19 -56.89 7.07 6.13
C LEU A 19 -55.81 7.96 5.49
N TYR A 20 -54.78 7.36 4.89
CA TYR A 20 -53.71 8.08 4.21
C TYR A 20 -54.24 8.87 3.01
N GLN A 21 -55.15 8.28 2.22
CA GLN A 21 -55.83 8.98 1.13
C GLN A 21 -56.69 10.13 1.65
N HIS A 22 -57.49 9.93 2.69
CA HIS A 22 -58.31 10.99 3.29
C HIS A 22 -57.46 12.12 3.88
N LEU A 23 -56.38 11.79 4.60
CA LEU A 23 -55.46 12.78 5.15
C LEU A 23 -54.73 13.57 4.06
N THR A 24 -54.25 12.93 3.00
CA THR A 24 -53.51 13.60 1.92
C THR A 24 -54.42 14.32 0.90
N ALA A 25 -55.64 13.84 0.69
CA ALA A 25 -56.57 14.40 -0.28
C ALA A 25 -57.50 15.48 0.29
N GLU A 26 -57.96 15.35 1.54
CA GLU A 26 -58.98 16.25 2.12
C GLU A 26 -58.42 17.17 3.21
N LEU A 27 -57.55 16.65 4.09
CA LEU A 27 -57.15 17.37 5.29
C LEU A 27 -55.81 18.10 5.17
N LEU A 28 -54.82 17.56 4.45
CA LEU A 28 -53.45 18.07 4.41
C LEU A 28 -53.03 18.52 3.00
N ASN A 29 -52.15 19.51 2.97
CA ASN A 29 -51.39 19.92 1.81
C ASN A 29 -50.15 19.02 1.63
N PRO A 30 -49.52 19.02 0.43
CA PRO A 30 -48.26 18.29 0.20
C PRO A 30 -47.13 18.66 1.19
N ASP A 31 -47.22 19.85 1.78
CA ASP A 31 -46.27 20.32 2.78
C ASP A 31 -46.56 19.83 4.21
N GLY A 32 -47.71 19.19 4.46
CA GLY A 32 -48.14 18.70 5.77
C GLY A 32 -48.96 19.71 6.58
N SER A 33 -49.27 20.89 6.02
CA SER A 33 -50.19 21.85 6.63
C SER A 33 -51.65 21.45 6.39
N THR A 34 -52.54 21.79 7.32
CA THR A 34 -53.98 21.47 7.21
C THR A 34 -54.72 22.42 6.26
N ARG A 35 -55.51 21.90 5.33
CA ARG A 35 -56.30 22.67 4.35
C ARG A 35 -57.38 23.55 4.99
N ALA A 36 -57.98 23.13 6.11
CA ALA A 36 -58.98 23.93 6.84
C ALA A 36 -58.41 25.28 7.33
N ASN A 37 -57.11 25.31 7.62
CA ASN A 37 -56.42 26.53 8.04
C ASN A 37 -56.10 27.47 6.86
N ASP A 38 -56.10 26.96 5.62
CA ASP A 38 -55.93 27.80 4.44
C ASP A 38 -57.23 28.51 4.04
N THR A 39 -58.40 28.06 4.50
CA THR A 39 -59.67 28.73 4.24
C THR A 39 -59.97 29.87 5.21
N ASP A 40 -59.30 29.92 6.36
CA ASP A 40 -59.49 30.96 7.37
C ASP A 40 -58.97 32.33 6.88
N PRO A 41 -59.85 33.35 6.76
CA PRO A 41 -59.46 34.67 6.29
C PRO A 41 -58.44 35.35 7.23
N ALA A 42 -58.51 35.11 8.54
CA ALA A 42 -57.58 35.69 9.51
C ALA A 42 -56.16 35.16 9.29
N ARG A 43 -56.03 33.86 9.05
CA ARG A 43 -54.73 33.22 8.77
C ARG A 43 -54.17 33.58 7.39
N LYS A 44 -55.02 33.74 6.37
CA LYS A 44 -54.62 34.28 5.07
C LYS A 44 -54.03 35.69 5.21
N ALA A 45 -54.65 36.55 6.03
CA ALA A 45 -54.14 37.89 6.31
C ALA A 45 -52.75 37.82 6.94
N VAL A 46 -52.55 36.99 7.97
CA VAL A 46 -51.23 36.78 8.61
C VAL A 46 -50.21 36.20 7.64
N GLN A 47 -50.58 35.26 6.77
CA GLN A 47 -49.66 34.73 5.75
C GLN A 47 -49.25 35.79 4.72
N ASN A 48 -50.19 36.65 4.31
CA ASN A 48 -49.90 37.76 3.41
C ASN A 48 -48.96 38.77 4.09
N GLU A 49 -49.22 39.12 5.35
CA GLU A 49 -48.35 39.99 6.15
C GLU A 49 -46.94 39.38 6.31
N LEU A 50 -46.86 38.08 6.62
CA LEU A 50 -45.59 37.36 6.70
C LEU A 50 -44.85 37.40 5.35
N ARG A 51 -45.54 37.16 4.23
CA ARG A 51 -44.96 37.27 2.88
C ARG A 51 -44.46 38.68 2.61
N GLU A 52 -45.21 39.71 2.99
CA GLU A 52 -44.78 41.10 2.86
C GLU A 52 -43.52 41.37 3.68
N LEU A 53 -43.48 40.94 4.94
CA LEU A 53 -42.30 41.07 5.81
C LEU A 53 -41.10 40.31 5.25
N GLN A 54 -41.29 39.10 4.74
CA GLN A 54 -40.25 38.32 4.07
C GLN A 54 -39.73 39.03 2.81
N ILE A 55 -40.62 39.58 1.98
CA ILE A 55 -40.23 40.35 0.79
C ILE A 55 -39.46 41.61 1.20
N ARG A 56 -39.92 42.33 2.25
CA ARG A 56 -39.22 43.50 2.77
C ARG A 56 -37.82 43.14 3.28
N ASN A 57 -37.70 42.05 4.05
CA ASN A 57 -36.42 41.57 4.55
C ASN A 57 -35.49 41.13 3.40
N ALA A 58 -36.00 40.35 2.44
CA ALA A 58 -35.24 39.93 1.27
C ALA A 58 -34.76 41.13 0.44
N LYS A 59 -35.62 42.13 0.20
CA LYS A 59 -35.24 43.39 -0.46
C LYS A 59 -34.12 44.11 0.30
N ARG A 60 -34.22 44.19 1.63
CA ARG A 60 -33.18 44.80 2.47
C ARG A 60 -31.85 44.04 2.34
N GLN A 61 -31.87 42.72 2.42
CA GLN A 61 -30.67 41.88 2.29
C GLN A 61 -30.04 41.98 0.90
N ILE A 62 -30.85 41.99 -0.17
CA ILE A 62 -30.36 42.13 -1.54
C ILE A 62 -29.67 43.49 -1.72
N LYS A 63 -30.29 44.58 -1.25
CA LYS A 63 -29.70 45.93 -1.31
C LYS A 63 -28.38 45.99 -0.52
N LYS A 64 -28.36 45.45 0.69
CA LYS A 64 -27.18 45.41 1.56
C LYS A 64 -26.02 44.63 0.92
N ARG A 65 -26.27 43.41 0.43
CA ARG A 65 -25.26 42.62 -0.30
C ARG A 65 -24.81 43.27 -1.60
N ALA A 66 -25.70 43.98 -2.29
CA ALA A 66 -25.34 44.71 -3.50
C ALA A 66 -24.42 45.90 -3.18
N LEU A 67 -24.66 46.63 -2.08
CA LEU A 67 -23.78 47.70 -1.59
C LEU A 67 -22.40 47.14 -1.20
N GLU A 68 -22.36 46.04 -0.44
CA GLU A 68 -21.10 45.36 -0.10
C GLU A 68 -20.32 44.92 -1.35
N ARG A 69 -21.01 44.37 -2.35
CA ARG A 69 -20.38 43.95 -3.59
C ARG A 69 -19.82 45.13 -4.38
N ILE A 70 -20.51 46.28 -4.41
CA ILE A 70 -20.01 47.49 -5.09
C ILE A 70 -18.81 48.07 -4.34
N ALA A 71 -18.84 48.07 -3.01
CA ALA A 71 -17.71 48.50 -2.19
C ALA A 71 -16.44 47.68 -2.46
N LEU A 72 -16.59 46.37 -2.72
CA LEU A 72 -15.47 45.45 -2.95
C LEU A 72 -15.10 45.29 -4.44
N ASP A 73 -15.91 45.78 -5.38
CA ASP A 73 -15.68 45.60 -6.81
C ASP A 73 -14.77 46.70 -7.37
N LEU A 74 -13.52 46.35 -7.63
CA LEU A 74 -12.52 47.21 -8.28
C LEU A 74 -12.90 47.63 -9.72
N ARG A 75 -13.91 46.98 -10.32
CA ARG A 75 -14.43 47.32 -11.66
C ARG A 75 -15.67 48.21 -11.62
N SER A 76 -16.09 48.63 -10.44
CA SER A 76 -17.24 49.53 -10.28
C SER A 76 -16.95 50.91 -10.87
N ILE A 77 -17.99 51.56 -11.40
CA ILE A 77 -17.93 52.90 -12.02
C ILE A 77 -17.80 54.01 -10.95
N LEU A 78 -17.67 53.62 -9.69
CA LEU A 78 -17.69 54.52 -8.55
C LEU A 78 -16.25 54.99 -8.23
N PRO A 79 -16.02 56.30 -8.04
CA PRO A 79 -14.75 56.84 -7.55
C PRO A 79 -14.29 56.15 -6.26
N ASP A 80 -12.98 55.99 -6.11
CA ASP A 80 -12.35 55.26 -5.00
C ASP A 80 -12.81 55.78 -3.62
N GLU A 81 -12.90 57.10 -3.46
CA GLU A 81 -13.39 57.78 -2.24
C GLU A 81 -14.84 57.41 -1.90
N LEU A 82 -15.70 57.27 -2.92
CA LEU A 82 -17.09 56.87 -2.73
C LEU A 82 -17.22 55.36 -2.47
N ARG A 83 -16.27 54.54 -2.89
CA ARG A 83 -16.27 53.11 -2.55
C ARG A 83 -15.93 52.88 -1.09
N ASP A 84 -14.95 53.62 -0.56
CA ASP A 84 -14.59 53.57 0.86
C ASP A 84 -15.76 54.04 1.74
N LEU A 85 -16.45 55.11 1.32
CA LEU A 85 -17.69 55.58 1.97
C LEU A 85 -18.80 54.51 1.95
N VAL A 86 -19.03 53.87 0.80
CA VAL A 86 -20.03 52.79 0.68
C VAL A 86 -19.62 51.56 1.49
N ALA A 87 -18.33 51.25 1.59
CA ALA A 87 -17.81 50.16 2.41
C ALA A 87 -18.07 50.41 3.90
N LEU A 88 -17.79 51.63 4.37
CA LEU A 88 -18.02 52.06 5.73
C LEU A 88 -19.50 52.00 6.11
N ILE A 89 -20.39 52.46 5.21
CA ILE A 89 -21.84 52.38 5.41
C ILE A 89 -22.35 50.94 5.33
N ALA A 90 -21.82 50.10 4.45
CA ALA A 90 -22.18 48.69 4.38
C ALA A 90 -21.77 47.93 5.66
N LEU A 91 -20.60 48.24 6.23
CA LEU A 91 -20.13 47.75 7.53
C LEU A 91 -21.04 48.21 8.67
N TYR A 92 -21.43 49.48 8.69
CA TYR A 92 -22.40 50.00 9.66
C TYR A 92 -23.74 49.26 9.59
N LEU A 93 -24.26 49.01 8.37
CA LEU A 93 -25.48 48.24 8.14
C LEU A 93 -25.32 46.74 8.47
N GLN A 94 -24.09 46.22 8.52
CA GLN A 94 -23.74 44.85 8.95
C GLN A 94 -23.66 44.68 10.45
N SER A 95 -23.33 45.75 11.17
CA SER A 95 -23.29 45.74 12.62
C SER A 95 -24.65 45.29 13.20
N PRO A 96 -24.67 44.35 14.16
CA PRO A 96 -25.90 43.84 14.75
C PRO A 96 -26.60 44.86 15.67
N ILE A 97 -26.10 46.09 15.74
CA ILE A 97 -26.63 47.18 16.56
C ILE A 97 -28.09 47.42 16.17
N ARG A 98 -28.98 46.89 17.00
CA ARG A 98 -30.42 47.16 16.90
C ARG A 98 -30.64 48.58 17.43
N PRO A 99 -31.33 49.46 16.69
CA PRO A 99 -31.66 50.79 17.18
C PRO A 99 -32.48 50.76 18.49
N GLU A 100 -33.10 49.64 18.84
CA GLU A 100 -33.93 49.49 20.04
C GLU A 100 -33.15 49.11 21.32
N GLU A 101 -31.91 48.62 21.22
CA GLU A 101 -31.07 48.30 22.38
C GLU A 101 -30.27 49.52 22.90
N PHE A 102 -30.29 50.66 22.20
CA PHE A 102 -29.68 51.92 22.63
C PHE A 102 -30.36 52.60 23.83
N THR A 103 -31.50 52.07 24.29
CA THR A 103 -32.25 52.70 25.39
C THR A 103 -31.63 52.46 26.78
N ARG A 104 -30.55 51.67 26.90
CA ARG A 104 -29.87 51.45 28.19
C ARG A 104 -28.55 52.21 28.37
N ASP A 105 -27.81 52.50 27.29
CA ASP A 105 -26.52 53.20 27.34
C ASP A 105 -26.49 54.37 26.33
N ILE A 106 -27.26 55.42 26.63
CA ILE A 106 -27.54 56.56 25.74
C ILE A 106 -26.30 57.41 25.42
N ARG A 107 -25.19 57.28 26.18
CA ARG A 107 -24.02 58.17 26.02
C ARG A 107 -23.06 57.81 24.89
N GLU A 108 -22.86 56.53 24.56
CA GLU A 108 -21.86 56.12 23.55
C GLU A 108 -22.44 55.94 22.13
N GLY A 109 -23.77 55.74 22.04
CA GLY A 109 -24.48 55.57 20.77
C GLY A 109 -24.73 56.87 20.00
N GLU A 110 -25.07 57.93 20.74
CA GLU A 110 -25.28 59.26 20.17
C GLU A 110 -23.96 59.85 19.61
N ASP A 111 -22.83 59.55 20.27
CA ASP A 111 -21.49 59.94 19.82
C ASP A 111 -21.10 59.25 18.50
N MET A 112 -21.37 57.96 18.35
CA MET A 112 -21.09 57.21 17.11
C MET A 112 -21.95 57.67 15.92
N LEU A 113 -23.22 58.00 16.15
CA LEU A 113 -24.11 58.55 15.12
C LEU A 113 -23.68 59.97 14.72
N SER A 114 -23.21 60.77 15.68
CA SER A 114 -22.68 62.11 15.43
C SER A 114 -21.36 62.08 14.65
N LEU A 115 -20.50 61.08 14.90
CA LEU A 115 -19.24 60.87 14.18
C LEU A 115 -19.46 60.45 12.71
N LEU A 116 -20.50 59.67 12.44
CA LEU A 116 -20.84 59.18 11.09
C LEU A 116 -21.80 60.10 10.31
N SER A 117 -22.38 61.11 10.96
CA SER A 117 -23.26 62.11 10.33
C SER A 117 -22.70 62.72 9.03
N PRO A 118 -21.42 63.17 8.95
CA PRO A 118 -20.88 63.72 7.70
C PRO A 118 -20.77 62.67 6.59
N ASP A 119 -20.49 61.42 6.93
CA ASP A 119 -20.44 60.31 5.98
C ASP A 119 -21.84 59.96 5.46
N PHE A 120 -22.87 60.06 6.29
CA PHE A 120 -24.26 59.90 5.84
C PHE A 120 -24.70 61.03 4.91
N GLU A 121 -24.35 62.29 5.20
CA GLU A 121 -24.69 63.43 4.34
C GLU A 121 -24.00 63.35 2.98
N THR A 122 -22.71 62.98 2.95
CA THR A 122 -21.95 62.78 1.70
C THR A 122 -22.47 61.60 0.89
N PHE A 123 -22.95 60.53 1.55
CA PHE A 123 -23.62 59.41 0.89
C PHE A 123 -24.98 59.83 0.30
N HIS A 124 -25.76 60.63 1.03
CA HIS A 124 -27.04 61.15 0.55
C HIS A 124 -26.87 62.09 -0.64
N TYR A 125 -25.85 62.95 -0.64
CA TYR A 125 -25.52 63.81 -1.78
C TYR A 125 -25.13 63.00 -3.02
N ASN A 126 -24.43 61.87 -2.84
CA ASN A 126 -24.01 60.97 -3.93
C ASN A 126 -24.98 59.81 -4.19
N ALA A 127 -26.22 59.87 -3.66
CA ALA A 127 -27.15 58.76 -3.74
C ALA A 127 -27.51 58.35 -5.18
N GLU A 128 -27.56 59.30 -6.12
CA GLU A 128 -27.89 59.01 -7.52
C GLU A 128 -26.79 58.25 -8.26
N SER A 129 -25.52 58.52 -7.97
CA SER A 129 -24.39 57.83 -8.59
C SER A 129 -24.30 56.38 -8.08
N ILE A 130 -24.49 56.21 -6.77
CA ILE A 130 -24.57 54.89 -6.11
C ILE A 130 -25.78 54.10 -6.62
N ALA A 131 -26.95 54.74 -6.75
CA ALA A 131 -28.15 54.11 -7.30
C ALA A 131 -27.96 53.64 -8.76
N ARG A 132 -27.26 54.44 -9.58
CA ARG A 132 -26.94 54.06 -10.97
C ARG A 132 -25.99 52.86 -11.02
N ALA A 133 -24.98 52.81 -10.13
CA ALA A 133 -24.07 51.67 -10.02
C ALA A 133 -24.81 50.39 -9.57
N LEU A 134 -25.67 50.50 -8.55
CA LEU A 134 -26.53 49.40 -8.08
C LEU A 134 -27.46 48.88 -9.18
N SER A 135 -28.10 49.79 -9.93
CA SER A 135 -28.99 49.40 -11.03
C SER A 135 -28.25 48.59 -12.10
N LYS A 136 -27.05 49.03 -12.51
CA LYS A 136 -26.20 48.28 -13.46
C LYS A 136 -25.81 46.89 -12.93
N LEU A 137 -25.47 46.79 -11.64
CA LEU A 137 -25.18 45.51 -11.01
C LEU A 137 -26.41 44.59 -10.97
N PHE A 138 -27.61 45.13 -10.71
CA PHE A 138 -28.83 44.33 -10.75
C PHE A 138 -29.15 43.85 -12.17
N CYS A 139 -28.98 44.69 -13.18
CA CYS A 139 -29.14 44.28 -14.58
C CYS A 139 -28.17 43.15 -14.96
N SER A 140 -26.88 43.25 -14.62
CA SER A 140 -25.91 42.19 -14.92
C SER A 140 -26.21 40.89 -14.17
N ASN A 141 -26.67 40.96 -12.91
CA ASN A 141 -27.12 39.79 -12.16
C ASN A 141 -28.38 39.16 -12.79
N LEU A 142 -29.29 39.96 -13.34
CA LEU A 142 -30.46 39.44 -14.06
C LEU A 142 -30.08 38.80 -15.39
N ASP A 143 -29.14 39.39 -16.13
CA ASP A 143 -28.64 38.83 -17.39
C ASP A 143 -27.89 37.51 -17.15
N THR A 144 -27.08 37.43 -16.09
CA THR A 144 -26.42 36.17 -15.70
C THR A 144 -27.43 35.12 -15.24
N LEU A 145 -28.45 35.47 -14.47
CA LEU A 145 -29.53 34.55 -14.10
C LEU A 145 -30.32 34.08 -15.31
N ARG A 146 -30.57 34.95 -16.30
CA ARG A 146 -31.20 34.60 -17.57
C ARG A 146 -30.32 33.65 -18.37
N ALA A 147 -29.01 33.93 -18.50
CA ALA A 147 -28.06 33.04 -19.15
C ALA A 147 -28.00 31.66 -18.47
N ILE A 148 -27.96 31.61 -17.14
CA ILE A 148 -28.00 30.36 -16.37
C ILE A 148 -29.32 29.62 -16.59
N ALA A 149 -30.43 30.33 -16.75
CA ALA A 149 -31.73 29.73 -17.08
C ALA A 149 -31.80 29.26 -18.55
N GLU A 150 -31.10 29.90 -19.48
CA GLU A 150 -31.12 29.59 -20.92
C GLU A 150 -30.11 28.51 -21.34
N ALA A 151 -28.96 28.37 -20.65
CA ALA A 151 -27.80 27.54 -21.03
C ALA A 151 -28.02 26.02 -21.25
N GLY A 152 -29.23 25.50 -21.09
CA GLY A 152 -29.62 24.10 -21.27
C GLY A 152 -30.95 23.95 -22.03
N SER A 153 -31.52 25.05 -22.56
CA SER A 153 -32.56 24.98 -23.59
C SER A 153 -31.96 24.60 -24.94
N GLU A 154 -30.68 24.89 -25.16
CA GLU A 154 -30.01 24.60 -26.44
C GLU A 154 -29.64 23.11 -26.60
N THR A 155 -29.66 22.31 -25.53
CA THR A 155 -29.35 20.87 -25.63
C THR A 155 -30.48 20.04 -26.27
N SER A 156 -31.58 20.67 -26.70
CA SER A 156 -32.62 20.02 -27.52
C SER A 156 -32.52 20.32 -29.03
N GLN A 157 -31.52 21.09 -29.49
CA GLN A 157 -31.15 21.03 -30.91
C GLN A 157 -30.32 19.77 -31.12
N GLN A 158 -31.01 18.77 -31.67
CA GLN A 158 -30.46 17.59 -32.32
C GLN A 158 -29.09 17.87 -32.92
N VAL A 159 -28.05 17.23 -32.38
CA VAL A 159 -26.80 17.03 -33.08
C VAL A 159 -27.12 16.14 -34.27
N PRO A 160 -27.07 16.61 -35.54
CA PRO A 160 -26.95 15.69 -36.64
C PRO A 160 -25.51 15.19 -36.58
N VAL A 161 -25.34 13.89 -36.36
CA VAL A 161 -24.06 13.21 -36.56
C VAL A 161 -23.66 13.44 -38.03
N SER A 162 -22.84 14.46 -38.26
CA SER A 162 -22.23 14.73 -39.56
C SER A 162 -20.96 13.88 -39.65
N SER A 163 -21.09 12.69 -40.23
CA SER A 163 -19.97 11.97 -40.80
C SER A 163 -19.43 12.77 -41.98
N HIS A 164 -18.27 13.37 -41.80
CA HIS A 164 -17.54 14.10 -42.84
C HIS A 164 -17.14 13.16 -43.99
N ILE A 165 -17.77 13.35 -45.16
CA ILE A 165 -17.18 13.06 -46.47
C ILE A 165 -17.26 14.39 -47.25
N PRO A 166 -16.14 15.02 -47.64
CA PRO A 166 -16.20 16.27 -48.38
C PRO A 166 -16.36 15.98 -49.87
N SER A 167 -17.49 16.39 -50.45
CA SER A 167 -17.62 16.56 -51.90
C SER A 167 -18.07 17.99 -52.20
N ILE A 168 -17.14 18.71 -52.80
CA ILE A 168 -17.24 20.07 -53.30
C ILE A 168 -18.09 20.05 -54.57
N ALA A 169 -19.24 20.73 -54.58
CA ALA A 169 -19.79 21.35 -55.79
C ALA A 169 -20.97 22.29 -55.49
N ASN A 170 -20.76 23.54 -55.88
CA ASN A 170 -21.72 24.47 -56.47
C ASN A 170 -22.80 25.13 -55.59
N GLN A 171 -22.46 26.38 -55.30
CA GLN A 171 -23.35 27.48 -54.94
C GLN A 171 -24.49 27.67 -55.95
N SER A 172 -25.55 28.32 -55.45
CA SER A 172 -26.53 29.19 -56.13
C SER A 172 -27.92 28.58 -56.37
N ARG A 173 -28.87 28.98 -55.53
CA ARG A 173 -30.11 29.62 -56.01
C ARG A 173 -30.88 30.30 -54.88
N LEU A 174 -30.96 31.62 -55.01
CA LEU A 174 -31.90 32.53 -54.38
C LEU A 174 -33.34 31.98 -54.49
N ARG A 175 -34.09 31.98 -53.39
CA ARG A 175 -35.54 32.00 -53.44
C ARG A 175 -36.12 32.81 -52.29
N ALA A 176 -36.46 34.06 -52.61
CA ALA A 176 -37.37 34.87 -51.84
C ALA A 176 -38.79 34.27 -51.90
N ARG A 177 -39.46 34.18 -50.75
CA ARG A 177 -40.91 34.38 -50.62
C ARG A 177 -41.26 34.73 -49.16
N PRO A 178 -42.37 35.44 -48.93
CA PRO A 178 -42.54 36.36 -47.81
C PRO A 178 -43.51 35.86 -46.74
N ARG A 179 -43.45 36.56 -45.60
CA ARG A 179 -44.54 36.85 -44.64
C ARG A 179 -45.39 35.67 -44.14
N GLN A 180 -45.29 35.40 -42.84
CA GLN A 180 -46.40 35.64 -41.90
C GLN A 180 -45.88 35.57 -40.46
N SER A 181 -45.77 36.76 -39.86
CA SER A 181 -45.61 36.97 -38.43
C SER A 181 -46.88 36.52 -37.72
N SER A 182 -46.92 35.26 -37.27
CA SER A 182 -47.82 34.87 -36.19
C SER A 182 -47.09 35.17 -34.89
N ALA A 183 -47.43 36.31 -34.29
CA ALA A 183 -47.09 36.62 -32.91
C ALA A 183 -47.82 35.62 -32.00
N ARG A 184 -47.27 34.42 -31.87
CA ARG A 184 -47.63 33.49 -30.81
C ARG A 184 -46.98 34.04 -29.56
N MET A 185 -47.73 34.82 -28.78
CA MET A 185 -47.37 35.15 -27.40
C MET A 185 -47.22 33.82 -26.65
N THR A 186 -46.00 33.29 -26.61
CA THR A 186 -45.63 32.27 -25.65
C THR A 186 -45.77 32.91 -24.27
N PRO A 187 -46.47 32.31 -23.31
CA PRO A 187 -46.50 32.81 -21.95
C PRO A 187 -45.05 32.91 -21.49
N GLN A 188 -44.61 34.11 -21.08
CA GLN A 188 -43.27 34.29 -20.56
C GLN A 188 -43.10 33.38 -19.35
N VAL A 189 -42.42 32.26 -19.55
CA VAL A 189 -42.07 31.34 -18.49
C VAL A 189 -41.17 32.12 -17.54
N THR A 190 -41.63 32.32 -16.30
CA THR A 190 -40.87 33.10 -15.32
C THR A 190 -39.56 32.39 -15.06
N VAL A 191 -38.44 33.14 -15.04
CA VAL A 191 -37.08 32.63 -14.80
C VAL A 191 -37.03 31.70 -13.57
N SER A 192 -37.84 31.97 -12.56
CA SER A 192 -38.00 31.14 -11.36
C SER A 192 -38.41 29.69 -11.65
N SER A 193 -39.29 29.45 -12.61
CA SER A 193 -39.79 28.11 -12.95
C SER A 193 -38.79 27.30 -13.79
N GLN A 194 -38.02 27.96 -14.66
CA GLN A 194 -36.94 27.31 -15.41
C GLN A 194 -35.78 26.92 -14.50
N VAL A 195 -35.39 27.83 -13.60
CA VAL A 195 -34.32 27.56 -12.63
C VAL A 195 -34.74 26.46 -11.65
N SER A 196 -35.99 26.45 -11.17
CA SER A 196 -36.46 25.39 -10.28
C SER A 196 -36.54 24.02 -10.97
N ALA A 197 -37.01 23.96 -12.22
CA ALA A 197 -37.03 22.73 -13.02
C ALA A 197 -35.60 22.20 -13.24
N ARG A 198 -34.63 23.07 -13.50
CA ARG A 198 -33.22 22.66 -13.62
C ARG A 198 -32.62 22.18 -12.31
N MET A 199 -32.88 22.88 -11.21
CA MET A 199 -32.43 22.41 -9.90
C MET A 199 -33.02 21.03 -9.57
N ALA A 200 -34.27 20.77 -9.94
CA ALA A 200 -34.88 19.46 -9.79
C ALA A 200 -34.20 18.40 -10.68
N ALA A 201 -33.95 18.70 -11.96
CA ALA A 201 -33.23 17.80 -12.88
C ALA A 201 -31.79 17.51 -12.42
N LEU A 202 -31.07 18.53 -11.96
CA LEU A 202 -29.71 18.39 -11.44
C LEU A 202 -29.69 17.53 -10.17
N ARG A 203 -30.67 17.70 -9.27
CA ARG A 203 -30.82 16.83 -8.10
C ARG A 203 -31.15 15.40 -8.51
N ALA A 204 -32.01 15.18 -9.51
CA ALA A 204 -32.31 13.85 -10.01
C ALA A 204 -31.04 13.17 -10.58
N LEU A 205 -30.24 13.90 -11.36
CA LEU A 205 -28.95 13.43 -11.88
C LEU A 205 -27.98 13.07 -10.74
N GLN A 206 -27.87 13.93 -9.73
CA GLN A 206 -26.97 13.73 -8.59
C GLN A 206 -27.38 12.58 -7.67
N LEU A 207 -28.68 12.39 -7.43
CA LEU A 207 -29.18 11.40 -6.47
C LEU A 207 -29.44 10.04 -7.11
N ALA A 208 -29.86 9.99 -8.37
CA ALA A 208 -30.23 8.74 -9.03
C ALA A 208 -29.17 8.29 -10.04
N GLU A 209 -28.89 9.12 -11.04
CA GLU A 209 -28.12 8.68 -12.22
C GLU A 209 -26.63 8.48 -11.93
N LEU A 210 -25.98 9.45 -11.28
CA LEU A 210 -24.54 9.38 -10.98
C LEU A 210 -24.22 8.22 -10.01
N PRO A 211 -24.95 8.02 -8.90
CA PRO A 211 -24.72 6.87 -8.03
C PRO A 211 -25.01 5.53 -8.73
N ALA A 212 -26.02 5.46 -9.59
CA ALA A 212 -26.31 4.26 -10.38
C ALA A 212 -25.20 3.94 -11.39
N ALA A 213 -24.69 4.94 -12.11
CA ALA A 213 -23.56 4.78 -13.03
C ALA A 213 -22.29 4.34 -12.27
N ARG A 214 -22.01 4.95 -11.11
CA ARG A 214 -20.87 4.58 -10.27
C ARG A 214 -20.99 3.14 -9.74
N ARG A 215 -22.18 2.71 -9.33
CA ARG A 215 -22.43 1.31 -8.92
C ARG A 215 -22.22 0.34 -10.08
N LYS A 216 -22.73 0.66 -11.27
CA LYS A 216 -22.51 -0.15 -12.49
C LYS A 216 -21.02 -0.28 -12.81
N MET A 217 -20.27 0.83 -12.78
CA MET A 217 -18.83 0.83 -13.02
C MET A 217 -18.06 0.01 -11.97
N ALA A 218 -18.43 0.13 -10.70
CA ALA A 218 -17.80 -0.67 -9.64
C ALA A 218 -18.07 -2.17 -9.82
N ALA A 219 -19.30 -2.55 -10.19
CA ALA A 219 -19.67 -3.93 -10.45
C ALA A 219 -18.93 -4.51 -11.66
N THR A 220 -18.82 -3.76 -12.77
CA THR A 220 -18.06 -4.22 -13.94
C THR A 220 -16.57 -4.33 -13.65
N ALA A 221 -15.98 -3.38 -12.91
CA ALA A 221 -14.58 -3.46 -12.49
C ALA A 221 -14.33 -4.70 -11.62
N ALA A 222 -15.20 -4.98 -10.65
CA ALA A 222 -15.10 -6.18 -9.82
C ALA A 222 -15.18 -7.47 -10.65
N ALA A 223 -16.09 -7.54 -11.63
CA ALA A 223 -16.18 -8.67 -12.54
C ALA A 223 -14.90 -8.86 -13.38
N VAL A 224 -14.31 -7.78 -13.89
CA VAL A 224 -13.03 -7.83 -14.61
C VAL A 224 -11.90 -8.33 -13.72
N PHE A 225 -11.83 -7.89 -12.46
CA PHE A 225 -10.83 -8.38 -11.52
C PHE A 225 -11.00 -9.87 -11.20
N ALA A 226 -12.24 -10.34 -11.04
CA ALA A 226 -12.52 -11.76 -10.83
C ALA A 226 -12.03 -12.61 -12.02
N VAL A 227 -12.40 -12.21 -13.25
CA VAL A 227 -11.95 -12.88 -14.48
C VAL A 227 -10.42 -12.85 -14.62
N ARG A 228 -9.78 -11.73 -14.28
CA ARG A 228 -8.31 -11.64 -14.28
C ARG A 228 -7.68 -12.59 -13.27
N GLY A 229 -8.29 -12.77 -12.10
CA GLY A 229 -7.89 -13.76 -11.10
C GLY A 229 -7.91 -15.17 -11.66
N GLU A 230 -9.02 -15.58 -12.27
CA GLU A 230 -9.16 -16.89 -12.90
C GLU A 230 -8.14 -17.12 -14.03
N ILE A 231 -7.88 -16.11 -14.85
CA ILE A 231 -6.87 -16.19 -15.91
C ILE A 231 -5.48 -16.40 -15.30
N MET A 232 -5.13 -15.63 -14.26
CA MET A 232 -3.84 -15.76 -13.61
C MET A 232 -3.65 -17.17 -13.03
N GLU A 233 -4.66 -17.70 -12.34
CA GLU A 233 -4.65 -19.06 -11.79
C GLU A 233 -4.40 -20.11 -12.90
N ARG A 234 -5.17 -20.06 -13.98
CA ARG A 234 -4.96 -20.94 -15.14
C ARG A 234 -3.58 -20.82 -15.76
N THR A 235 -3.01 -19.60 -15.83
CA THR A 235 -1.66 -19.40 -16.37
C THR A 235 -0.59 -19.99 -15.45
N VAL A 236 -0.74 -19.86 -14.13
CA VAL A 236 0.17 -20.48 -13.15
C VAL A 236 0.11 -22.00 -13.28
N GLU A 237 -1.09 -22.58 -13.29
CA GLU A 237 -1.24 -24.03 -13.51
C GLU A 237 -0.58 -24.50 -14.83
N LEU A 238 -0.72 -23.72 -15.90
CA LEU A 238 -0.13 -24.06 -17.19
C LEU A 238 1.40 -23.95 -17.15
N LEU A 239 1.96 -22.95 -16.46
CA LEU A 239 3.41 -22.83 -16.25
C LEU A 239 3.96 -23.97 -15.39
N GLU A 240 3.23 -24.36 -14.35
CA GLU A 240 3.57 -25.52 -13.51
C GLU A 240 3.57 -26.81 -14.33
N ARG A 241 2.55 -27.05 -15.14
CA ARG A 241 2.47 -28.26 -15.98
C ARG A 241 3.52 -28.28 -17.09
N THR A 242 3.73 -27.16 -17.78
CA THR A 242 4.55 -27.11 -19.01
C THR A 242 6.02 -26.82 -18.76
N LYS A 243 6.35 -25.88 -17.86
CA LYS A 243 7.73 -25.45 -17.61
C LYS A 243 8.33 -26.17 -16.41
N HIS A 244 7.64 -26.15 -15.28
CA HIS A 244 8.18 -26.75 -14.05
C HIS A 244 8.09 -28.29 -14.10
N GLY A 245 6.98 -28.86 -14.56
CA GLY A 245 6.76 -30.30 -14.57
C GLY A 245 7.67 -31.06 -15.54
N ALA A 246 7.90 -30.57 -16.76
CA ALA A 246 8.76 -31.26 -17.73
C ALA A 246 10.25 -31.09 -17.39
N LEU A 247 10.68 -29.86 -17.05
CA LEU A 247 12.09 -29.58 -16.72
C LEU A 247 12.49 -30.25 -15.40
N ALA A 248 11.65 -30.21 -14.37
CA ALA A 248 11.93 -30.90 -13.10
C ALA A 248 11.95 -32.42 -13.28
N ARG A 249 11.07 -33.00 -14.11
CA ARG A 249 11.13 -34.44 -14.42
C ARG A 249 12.40 -34.80 -15.19
N ALA A 250 12.80 -34.00 -16.17
CA ALA A 250 14.02 -34.24 -16.93
C ALA A 250 15.30 -34.09 -16.07
N SER A 251 15.36 -33.08 -15.19
CA SER A 251 16.49 -32.90 -14.28
C SER A 251 16.58 -34.01 -13.24
N LYS A 252 15.43 -34.44 -12.68
CA LYS A 252 15.36 -35.59 -11.77
C LYS A 252 15.83 -36.88 -12.46
N ALA A 253 15.30 -37.19 -13.65
CA ALA A 253 15.72 -38.39 -14.39
C ALA A 253 17.22 -38.35 -14.74
N LYS A 254 17.77 -37.18 -15.08
CA LYS A 254 19.21 -37.01 -15.31
C LYS A 254 20.03 -37.23 -14.04
N ALA A 255 19.58 -36.70 -12.89
CA ALA A 255 20.25 -36.90 -11.61
C ALA A 255 20.23 -38.38 -11.19
N GLU A 256 19.08 -39.05 -11.32
CA GLU A 256 18.93 -40.49 -11.06
C GLU A 256 19.83 -41.33 -11.97
N HIS A 257 19.91 -41.00 -13.25
CA HIS A 257 20.82 -41.68 -14.18
C HIS A 257 22.30 -41.50 -13.78
N LEU A 258 22.72 -40.27 -13.46
CA LEU A 258 24.09 -40.01 -13.01
C LEU A 258 24.42 -40.69 -11.68
N ALA A 259 23.45 -40.78 -10.76
CA ALA A 259 23.62 -41.53 -9.50
C ALA A 259 23.82 -43.02 -9.76
N ALA A 260 23.00 -43.65 -10.60
CA ALA A 260 23.16 -45.05 -10.99
C ALA A 260 24.49 -45.31 -11.70
N VAL A 261 24.94 -44.37 -12.55
CA VAL A 261 26.27 -44.46 -13.19
C VAL A 261 27.39 -44.37 -12.15
N ALA A 262 27.29 -43.48 -11.17
CA ALA A 262 28.28 -43.37 -10.10
C ALA A 262 28.36 -44.65 -9.26
N GLU A 263 27.21 -45.22 -8.86
CA GLU A 263 27.14 -46.50 -8.14
C GLU A 263 27.74 -47.66 -8.96
N ALA A 264 27.45 -47.71 -10.26
CA ALA A 264 28.01 -48.72 -11.16
C ALA A 264 29.54 -48.59 -11.29
N VAL A 265 30.05 -47.36 -11.40
CA VAL A 265 31.50 -47.09 -11.43
C VAL A 265 32.15 -47.47 -10.10
N GLU A 266 31.55 -47.12 -8.96
CA GLU A 266 32.04 -47.53 -7.64
C GLU A 266 32.07 -49.05 -7.50
N GLY A 267 31.01 -49.73 -7.95
CA GLY A 267 30.96 -51.19 -8.06
C GLY A 267 32.12 -51.76 -8.88
N LYS A 268 32.35 -51.21 -10.08
CA LYS A 268 33.44 -51.64 -10.98
C LYS A 268 34.82 -51.42 -10.35
N VAL A 269 35.04 -50.28 -9.70
CA VAL A 269 36.31 -49.97 -9.01
C VAL A 269 36.54 -50.94 -7.85
N ARG A 270 35.50 -51.29 -7.09
CA ARG A 270 35.59 -52.30 -6.02
C ARG A 270 35.98 -53.68 -6.56
N VAL A 271 35.37 -54.11 -7.66
CA VAL A 271 35.72 -55.39 -8.31
C VAL A 271 37.17 -55.37 -8.78
N MET A 272 37.58 -54.33 -9.51
CA MET A 272 38.97 -54.19 -9.97
C MET A 272 39.97 -54.18 -8.80
N LYS A 273 39.63 -53.54 -7.67
CA LYS A 273 40.45 -53.58 -6.45
C LYS A 273 40.60 -55.00 -5.92
N LEU A 274 39.54 -55.79 -5.87
CA LEU A 274 39.61 -57.18 -5.40
C LEU A 274 40.40 -58.06 -6.38
N GLU A 275 40.20 -57.87 -7.68
CA GLU A 275 40.96 -58.57 -8.74
C GLU A 275 42.45 -58.28 -8.62
N THR A 276 42.84 -57.00 -8.54
CA THR A 276 44.24 -56.60 -8.38
C THR A 276 44.86 -57.11 -7.07
N LEU A 277 44.13 -57.06 -5.96
CA LEU A 277 44.60 -57.65 -4.70
C LEU A 277 44.78 -59.15 -4.81
N SER A 278 43.87 -59.87 -5.48
CA SER A 278 44.01 -61.31 -5.71
C SER A 278 45.19 -61.66 -6.62
N ALA A 279 45.52 -60.79 -7.57
CA ALA A 279 46.69 -60.95 -8.45
C ALA A 279 48.01 -60.70 -7.73
N ILE A 280 48.07 -59.73 -6.81
CA ILE A 280 49.28 -59.42 -6.02
C ILE A 280 49.48 -60.43 -4.90
N TYR A 281 48.41 -60.76 -4.16
CA TYR A 281 48.43 -61.69 -3.05
C TYR A 281 47.94 -63.06 -3.49
N THR A 282 48.77 -63.75 -4.28
CA THR A 282 48.53 -65.15 -4.58
C THR A 282 48.62 -65.99 -3.30
N PRO A 283 47.86 -67.09 -3.18
CA PRO A 283 47.91 -67.95 -2.00
C PRO A 283 49.34 -68.49 -1.75
N ASP A 284 50.09 -68.73 -2.81
CA ASP A 284 51.49 -69.15 -2.74
C ASP A 284 52.40 -68.05 -2.19
N ALA A 285 52.19 -66.78 -2.60
CA ALA A 285 52.94 -65.64 -2.06
C ALA A 285 52.61 -65.42 -0.58
N LEU A 286 51.34 -65.54 -0.18
CA LEU A 286 50.93 -65.48 1.22
C LEU A 286 51.55 -66.61 2.04
N ALA A 287 51.54 -67.85 1.53
CA ALA A 287 52.17 -69.01 2.15
C ALA A 287 53.69 -68.80 2.32
N ALA A 288 54.36 -68.30 1.28
CA ALA A 288 55.79 -67.97 1.33
C ALA A 288 56.10 -66.87 2.36
N LEU A 289 55.29 -65.82 2.43
CA LEU A 289 55.39 -64.76 3.45
C LEU A 289 55.18 -65.29 4.87
N THR A 290 54.19 -66.18 5.08
CA THR A 290 53.96 -66.81 6.39
C THR A 290 55.13 -67.70 6.79
N ASN A 291 55.65 -68.51 5.86
CA ASN A 291 56.80 -69.38 6.11
C ASN A 291 58.06 -68.55 6.42
N TYR A 292 58.29 -67.45 5.69
CA TYR A 292 59.41 -66.55 5.95
C TYR A 292 59.29 -65.87 7.32
N ARG A 293 58.09 -65.42 7.71
CA ARG A 293 57.83 -64.86 9.04
C ARG A 293 58.15 -65.88 10.13
N ASP A 294 57.72 -67.11 9.96
CA ASP A 294 57.92 -68.16 10.96
C ASP A 294 59.41 -68.57 11.04
N HIS A 295 60.09 -68.66 9.90
CA HIS A 295 61.55 -68.82 9.84
C HIS A 295 62.30 -67.70 10.56
N LEU A 296 61.90 -66.43 10.38
CA LEU A 296 62.50 -65.29 11.09
C LEU A 296 62.26 -65.37 12.61
N ARG A 297 61.09 -65.81 13.04
CA ARG A 297 60.78 -66.03 14.47
C ARG A 297 61.63 -67.13 15.07
N ASP A 298 61.78 -68.24 14.37
CA ASP A 298 62.64 -69.35 14.81
C ASP A 298 64.12 -68.94 14.81
N SER A 299 64.56 -68.20 13.79
CA SER A 299 65.92 -67.65 13.72
C SER A 299 66.20 -66.71 14.89
N ARG A 300 65.25 -65.82 15.21
CA ARG A 300 65.33 -64.94 16.38
C ARG A 300 65.39 -65.74 17.68
N ARG A 301 64.53 -66.74 17.86
CA ARG A 301 64.53 -67.61 19.05
C ARG A 301 65.89 -68.31 19.22
N ARG A 302 66.45 -68.86 18.15
CA ARG A 302 67.78 -69.50 18.16
C ARG A 302 68.89 -68.51 18.52
N LEU A 303 68.82 -67.27 18.02
CA LEU A 303 69.78 -66.23 18.38
C LEU A 303 69.63 -65.81 19.85
N GLU A 304 68.41 -65.68 20.35
CA GLU A 304 68.14 -65.39 21.77
C GLU A 304 68.61 -66.55 22.67
N GLU A 305 68.44 -67.80 22.26
CA GLU A 305 68.96 -68.98 22.96
C GLU A 305 70.49 -69.01 22.95
N LYS A 306 71.14 -68.73 21.81
CA LYS A 306 72.60 -68.60 21.70
C LYS A 306 73.13 -67.42 22.53
N GLN A 307 72.42 -66.30 22.53
CA GLN A 307 72.77 -65.17 23.36
C GLN A 307 72.70 -65.58 24.83
N LYS A 308 71.61 -66.23 25.26
CA LYS A 308 71.48 -66.74 26.63
C LYS A 308 72.54 -67.78 26.99
N SER A 309 72.95 -68.64 26.06
CA SER A 309 74.02 -69.62 26.32
C SER A 309 75.38 -68.92 26.46
N ILE A 310 75.71 -67.99 25.56
CA ILE A 310 76.96 -67.22 25.62
C ILE A 310 76.99 -66.31 26.85
N THR A 311 75.88 -65.69 27.24
CA THR A 311 75.84 -64.88 28.48
C THR A 311 76.01 -65.75 29.71
N LYS A 312 75.42 -66.94 29.76
CA LYS A 312 75.65 -67.90 30.85
C LYS A 312 77.11 -68.38 30.89
N GLU A 313 77.71 -68.65 29.73
CA GLU A 313 79.14 -68.94 29.64
C GLU A 313 79.96 -67.75 30.15
N LEU A 314 79.65 -66.52 29.76
CA LEU A 314 80.31 -65.31 30.25
C LEU A 314 80.14 -65.12 31.76
N GLU A 315 78.93 -65.29 32.29
CA GLU A 315 78.64 -65.28 33.73
C GLU A 315 79.45 -66.35 34.47
N SER A 316 79.65 -67.53 33.87
CA SER A 316 80.51 -68.59 34.42
C SER A 316 81.99 -68.21 34.42
N TYR A 317 82.41 -67.28 33.55
CA TYR A 317 83.76 -66.70 33.55
C TYR A 317 83.89 -65.46 34.47
N GLU A 318 82.82 -64.68 34.68
CA GLU A 318 82.82 -63.38 35.38
C GLU A 318 82.30 -63.47 36.84
N GLY A 319 81.86 -64.65 37.28
CA GLY A 319 81.25 -64.87 38.59
C GLY A 319 82.09 -64.37 39.79
N PRO A 320 81.60 -63.40 40.58
CA PRO A 320 82.25 -62.93 41.80
C PRO A 320 82.10 -63.99 42.89
N GLY A 321 83.16 -64.17 43.69
CA GLY A 321 83.28 -65.23 44.70
C GLY A 321 81.98 -65.52 45.47
N SER A 322 81.37 -66.66 45.19
CA SER A 322 80.43 -67.32 46.08
C SER A 322 80.65 -68.83 45.98
N ALA A 323 80.93 -69.41 47.13
CA ALA A 323 81.24 -70.82 47.30
C ALA A 323 79.97 -71.66 47.13
N GLN A 324 79.87 -72.44 46.04
CA GLN A 324 79.30 -73.79 46.01
C GLN A 324 79.48 -74.36 44.58
N GLU A 325 80.29 -75.41 44.45
CA GLU A 325 80.22 -76.49 43.45
C GLU A 325 79.75 -76.16 42.00
N ASN A 326 80.69 -75.97 41.05
CA ASN A 326 80.85 -76.87 39.88
C ASN A 326 81.88 -76.39 38.82
N ALA A 327 82.98 -77.14 38.76
CA ALA A 327 83.74 -77.66 37.60
C ALA A 327 84.27 -76.79 36.43
N GLY A 328 83.91 -75.50 36.25
CA GLY A 328 84.38 -74.71 35.09
C GLY A 328 85.19 -73.45 35.42
N ALA A 329 84.83 -72.77 36.52
CA ALA A 329 85.40 -71.48 36.95
C ALA A 329 86.85 -71.57 37.48
N GLY A 330 87.34 -72.78 37.70
CA GLY A 330 88.71 -73.01 38.16
C GLY A 330 89.76 -72.61 37.13
N THR A 331 89.49 -72.72 35.82
CA THR A 331 90.56 -72.62 34.80
C THR A 331 91.13 -71.20 34.64
N MET A 332 90.32 -70.15 34.46
CA MET A 332 90.83 -68.77 34.35
C MET A 332 91.24 -68.17 35.70
N ALA A 333 90.57 -68.53 36.80
CA ALA A 333 90.99 -68.12 38.14
C ALA A 333 92.31 -68.80 38.56
N GLU A 334 92.55 -70.05 38.16
CA GLU A 334 93.82 -70.75 38.32
C GLU A 334 94.90 -70.15 37.41
N ILE A 335 94.58 -69.80 36.16
CA ILE A 335 95.52 -69.07 35.28
C ILE A 335 95.89 -67.73 35.92
N ALA A 336 94.93 -66.94 36.41
CA ALA A 336 95.19 -65.68 37.08
C ALA A 336 95.98 -65.86 38.39
N ARG A 337 95.69 -66.90 39.20
CA ARG A 337 96.47 -67.24 40.39
C ARG A 337 97.90 -67.67 40.03
N ARG A 338 98.09 -68.52 39.01
CA ARG A 338 99.42 -68.94 38.54
C ARG A 338 100.20 -67.75 38.01
N TYR A 339 99.57 -66.84 37.28
CA TYR A 339 100.19 -65.58 36.86
C TYR A 339 100.57 -64.70 38.04
N GLY A 340 99.68 -64.55 39.04
CA GLY A 340 99.98 -63.79 40.25
C GLY A 340 101.10 -64.41 41.10
N ALA A 341 101.14 -65.74 41.19
CA ALA A 341 102.22 -66.47 41.86
C ALA A 341 103.54 -66.30 41.11
N LEU A 342 103.54 -66.46 39.77
CA LEU A 342 104.71 -66.19 38.92
C LEU A 342 105.18 -64.74 39.05
N LEU A 343 104.28 -63.77 39.12
CA LEU A 343 104.62 -62.36 39.35
C LEU A 343 105.31 -62.15 40.70
N LYS A 344 104.78 -62.76 41.77
CA LYS A 344 105.41 -62.73 43.10
C LYS A 344 106.76 -63.43 43.12
N GLU A 345 106.90 -64.57 42.44
CA GLU A 345 108.17 -65.27 42.28
C GLU A 345 109.15 -64.42 41.47
N MET A 346 108.73 -63.78 40.38
CA MET A 346 109.57 -62.85 39.62
C MET A 346 109.99 -61.64 40.45
N GLU A 347 109.10 -61.07 41.27
CA GLU A 347 109.45 -60.01 42.21
C GLU A 347 110.40 -60.50 43.30
N ALA A 348 110.19 -61.69 43.86
CA ALA A 348 111.09 -62.30 44.83
C ALA A 348 112.48 -62.55 44.24
N VAL A 349 112.57 -63.11 43.03
CA VAL A 349 113.82 -63.28 42.28
C VAL A 349 114.46 -61.91 42.00
N LYS A 350 113.68 -60.89 41.62
CA LYS A 350 114.20 -59.53 41.42
C LYS A 350 114.73 -58.91 42.71
N MET A 351 114.11 -59.20 43.86
CA MET A 351 114.56 -58.76 45.18
C MET A 351 115.82 -59.54 45.64
N GLU A 352 115.92 -60.85 45.35
CA GLU A 352 117.14 -61.63 45.60
C GLU A 352 118.31 -61.19 44.72
N VAL A 353 118.08 -60.88 43.44
CA VAL A 353 119.09 -60.29 42.55
C VAL A 353 119.57 -58.93 43.09
N LYS A 354 118.68 -58.12 43.68
CA LYS A 354 119.08 -56.88 44.36
C LYS A 354 119.84 -57.11 45.68
N ARG A 355 119.71 -58.28 46.32
CA ARG A 355 120.41 -58.65 47.56
C ARG A 355 121.77 -59.32 47.31
N LEU A 356 121.97 -59.94 46.15
CA LEU A 356 123.19 -60.68 45.74
C LEU A 356 124.08 -59.91 44.74
N GLY A 357 123.88 -58.61 44.57
CA GLY A 357 124.63 -57.78 43.61
C GLY A 357 124.94 -56.36 44.10
N GLY A 358 125.11 -56.21 45.41
CA GLY A 358 125.86 -55.12 46.04
C GLY A 358 127.26 -55.59 46.39
#